data_AF-A0A1S3C2J8-F1
#
_entry.id   AF-A0A1S3C2J8-F1
#
_cell.length_a   1.000
_cell.length_b   1.000
_cell.length_c   1.000
_cell.angle_alpha   90.00
_cell.angle_beta   90.00
_cell.angle_gamma   90.00
#
_symmetry.space_group_name_H-M   'P 1'
#
loop_
_entity.id
_entity.type
_entity.pdbx_description
1 polymer ?
#
loop_
_entity_poly.entity_id
_entity_poly.type
_entity_poly.pdbx_seq_one_letter_code
_entity_poly.pdbx_strand_id
1 'polypeptide(L)' 'MEKSAAAAAAILCLLLLSAEAVVTVSADAADCIDACFTACVQKDTRVMQRCEGKCRIKCGPDNKVDENIALVRQNNKCG' A
#
# COMPACT_ATOMS: atom_id res chain seq x y z
N MET A 1 -1.65 -46.03 -10.89
CA MET A 1 -1.44 -44.58 -11.11
C MET A 1 -2.33 -43.70 -10.21
N GLU A 2 -2.94 -44.25 -9.16
CA GLU A 2 -3.97 -43.53 -8.37
C GLU A 2 -3.39 -42.60 -7.28
N LYS A 3 -2.17 -42.88 -6.82
CA LYS A 3 -1.51 -42.17 -5.70
C LYS A 3 -0.99 -40.78 -6.11
N SER A 4 -0.67 -40.60 -7.39
CA SER A 4 -0.12 -39.36 -7.95
C SER A 4 -1.19 -38.29 -8.17
N ALA A 5 -2.43 -38.68 -8.46
CA ALA A 5 -3.54 -37.75 -8.62
C ALA A 5 -3.95 -37.10 -7.29
N ALA A 6 -3.97 -37.88 -6.20
CA ALA A 6 -4.28 -37.38 -4.86
C ALA A 6 -3.21 -36.40 -4.36
N ALA A 7 -1.93 -36.69 -4.61
CA ALA A 7 -0.84 -35.79 -4.27
C ALA A 7 -0.91 -34.47 -5.06
N ALA A 8 -1.22 -34.54 -6.36
CA ALA A 8 -1.37 -33.35 -7.20
C ALA A 8 -2.56 -32.47 -6.76
N ALA A 9 -3.69 -33.08 -6.39
CA ALA A 9 -4.86 -32.36 -5.89
C ALA A 9 -4.58 -31.66 -4.55
N ALA A 10 -3.86 -32.33 -3.64
CA ALA A 10 -3.50 -31.74 -2.35
C ALA A 10 -2.56 -30.53 -2.51
N ILE A 11 -1.58 -30.63 -3.42
CA ILE A 11 -0.68 -29.52 -3.74
C ILE A 11 -1.45 -28.35 -4.37
N LEU A 12 -2.38 -28.63 -5.28
CA LEU A 12 -3.22 -27.59 -5.89
C LEU A 12 -4.10 -26.89 -4.84
N CYS A 13 -4.72 -27.62 -3.92
CA CYS A 13 -5.50 -27.02 -2.83
C CYS A 13 -4.65 -26.12 -1.91
N LEU A 14 -3.40 -26.52 -1.61
CA LEU A 14 -2.49 -25.69 -0.81
C LEU A 14 -2.10 -24.38 -1.53
N LEU A 15 -1.95 -24.41 -2.85
CA LEU A 15 -1.65 -23.23 -3.66
C LEU A 15 -2.84 -22.28 -3.80
N LEU A 16 -4.07 -22.81 -3.82
CA LEU A 16 -5.27 -21.98 -3.83
C LEU A 16 -5.48 -21.29 -2.48
N LEU A 17 -5.20 -21.99 -1.38
CA LEU A 17 -5.34 -21.45 -0.03
C LEU A 17 -4.34 -20.32 0.29
N SER A 18 -3.18 -20.30 -0.38
CA SER A 18 -2.21 -19.20 -0.23
C SER A 18 -2.55 -17.95 -1.05
N ALA A 19 -3.44 -18.06 -2.04
CA ALA A 19 -3.88 -16.92 -2.85
C ALA A 19 -4.87 -16.01 -2.11
N GLU A 20 -5.54 -16.52 -1.08
CA GLU A 20 -6.56 -15.80 -0.31
C GLU A 20 -5.96 -15.06 0.90
N ALA A 21 -4.69 -15.29 1.22
CA ALA A 21 -3.98 -14.71 2.37
C ALA A 21 -3.20 -13.43 2.03
N VAL A 22 -3.38 -12.84 0.85
CA VAL A 22 -2.98 -11.45 0.62
C VAL A 22 -4.04 -10.54 1.22
N VAL A 23 -3.98 -10.42 2.55
CA VAL A 23 -4.57 -9.26 3.23
C VAL A 23 -3.90 -8.05 2.59
N THR A 24 -4.65 -7.33 1.76
CA THR A 24 -4.22 -6.04 1.26
C THR A 24 -4.08 -5.15 2.48
N VAL A 25 -2.85 -5.03 2.99
CA VAL A 25 -2.54 -4.06 4.03
C VAL A 25 -2.75 -2.70 3.36
N SER A 26 -3.93 -2.12 3.58
CA SER A 26 -4.19 -0.73 3.22
C SER A 26 -3.10 0.06 3.93
N ALA A 27 -2.18 0.66 3.17
CA ALA A 27 -1.15 1.50 3.73
C ALA A 27 -1.84 2.58 4.57
N ASP A 28 -1.76 2.44 5.90
CA ASP A 28 -2.40 3.41 6.77
C ASP A 28 -1.60 4.71 6.70
N ALA A 29 -2.23 5.84 7.03
CA ALA A 29 -1.54 7.12 7.09
C ALA A 29 -0.33 7.05 8.05
N ALA A 30 -0.42 6.22 9.09
CA ALA A 30 0.68 5.89 10.00
C ALA A 30 1.85 5.21 9.30
N ASP A 31 1.60 4.17 8.49
CA ASP A 31 2.63 3.46 7.72
C ASP A 31 3.30 4.40 6.69
N CYS A 32 2.52 5.30 6.07
CA CYS A 32 3.04 6.32 5.18
C CYS A 32 3.98 7.31 5.90
N ILE A 33 3.56 7.82 7.06
CA ILE A 33 4.35 8.79 7.84
C ILE A 33 5.66 8.15 8.30
N ASP A 34 5.61 6.93 8.84
CA ASP A 34 6.78 6.27 9.41
C ASP A 34 7.84 5.96 8.32
N ALA A 35 7.39 5.39 7.19
CA ALA A 35 8.26 5.15 6.05
C ALA A 35 8.87 6.46 5.50
N CYS A 36 8.07 7.53 5.45
CA CYS A 36 8.53 8.83 4.96
C CYS A 36 9.54 9.49 5.91
N PHE A 37 9.31 9.43 7.22
CA PHE A 37 10.22 9.99 8.22
C PHE A 37 11.55 9.22 8.27
N THR A 38 11.50 7.90 8.12
CA THR A 38 12.71 7.06 8.01
C THR A 38 13.59 7.51 6.84
N ALA A 39 12.99 7.91 5.71
CA ALA A 39 13.72 8.45 4.56
C ALA A 39 14.25 9.89 4.77
N CYS A 40 13.79 10.61 5.81
CA CYS A 40 14.21 11.98 6.11
C CYS A 40 15.46 12.07 7.01
N VAL A 41 15.92 10.94 7.58
CA VAL A 41 17.04 10.89 8.53
C VAL A 41 18.32 11.41 7.89
N GLN A 42 18.83 12.53 8.43
CA GLN A 42 20.06 13.17 7.96
C GLN A 42 20.69 14.02 9.06
N LYS A 43 21.96 14.38 8.89
CA LYS A 43 22.75 15.15 9.87
C LYS A 43 22.24 16.57 10.13
N ASP A 44 21.61 17.20 9.14
CA ASP A 44 21.11 18.57 9.25
C ASP A 44 19.67 18.55 9.75
N THR A 45 19.48 19.03 10.98
CA THR A 45 18.18 19.03 11.67
C THR A 45 17.16 19.93 10.96
N ARG A 46 17.59 21.02 10.32
CA ARG A 46 16.70 21.92 9.59
C ARG A 46 16.18 21.28 8.30
N VAL A 47 17.02 20.52 7.60
CA VAL A 47 16.60 19.78 6.41
C VAL A 47 15.72 18.59 6.79
N MET A 48 16.04 17.89 7.88
CA MET A 48 15.21 16.83 8.45
C MET A 48 13.79 17.33 8.75
N GLN A 49 13.66 18.42 9.51
CA GLN A 49 12.33 18.99 9.84
C GLN A 49 11.54 19.46 8.62
N ARG A 50 12.22 20.00 7.59
CA ARG A 50 11.57 20.34 6.32
C ARG A 50 11.05 19.10 5.60
N CYS A 51 11.83 18.01 5.61
CA CYS A 51 11.44 16.74 5.02
C CYS A 51 10.23 16.14 5.74
N GLU A 52 10.25 16.10 7.08
CA GLU A 52 9.11 15.64 7.89
C GLU A 52 7.85 16.50 7.68
N GLY A 53 8.00 17.81 7.47
CA GLY A 53 6.89 18.70 7.08
C GLY A 53 6.24 18.27 5.77
N LYS A 54 7.03 17.90 4.76
CA LYS A 54 6.52 17.35 3.49
C LYS A 54 5.85 15.99 3.67
N CYS A 55 6.38 15.14 4.54
CA CYS A 55 5.78 13.84 4.86
C CYS A 55 4.40 14.01 5.49
N ARG A 56 4.22 14.97 6.41
CA ARG A 56 2.90 15.30 6.97
C ARG A 56 1.92 15.78 5.91
N ILE A 57 2.39 16.59 4.94
CA ILE A 57 1.55 17.02 3.82
C ILE A 57 1.22 15.87 2.89
N LYS A 58 2.15 14.93 2.63
CA LYS A 58 2.05 13.80 1.68
C LYS A 58 1.29 12.58 2.24
N CYS A 59 1.27 12.42 3.56
CA CYS A 59 0.58 11.33 4.23
C CYS A 59 -0.65 11.81 5.03
N GLY A 60 -0.83 13.12 5.17
CA GLY A 60 -1.97 13.73 5.83
C GLY A 60 -3.28 13.56 5.06
N PRO A 61 -4.42 13.90 5.70
CA PRO A 61 -5.74 13.77 5.09
C PRO A 61 -5.91 14.59 3.80
N ASP A 62 -5.08 15.62 3.59
CA ASP A 62 -5.09 16.45 2.39
C ASP A 62 -4.77 15.67 1.10
N ASN A 63 -4.06 14.53 1.16
CA ASN A 63 -3.80 13.69 -0.03
C ASN A 63 -4.99 12.82 -0.41
N LYS A 64 -5.96 12.66 0.49
CA LYS A 64 -7.23 11.99 0.18
C LYS A 64 -8.13 12.89 -0.68
N VAL A 65 -7.83 14.19 -0.79
CA VAL A 65 -8.52 15.11 -1.70
C VAL A 65 -8.17 14.79 -3.15
N ASP A 66 -6.90 14.45 -3.45
CA ASP A 66 -6.47 14.06 -4.80
C ASP A 66 -7.03 12.70 -5.22
N GLU A 67 -7.21 11.76 -4.29
CA GLU A 67 -7.85 10.47 -4.58
C GLU A 67 -9.34 10.64 -4.91
N ASN A 68 -10.03 11.53 -4.18
CA ASN A 68 -11.42 11.91 -4.50
C ASN A 68 -11.52 12.71 -5.81
N ILE A 69 -10.56 13.59 -6.13
CA ILE A 69 -10.51 14.28 -7.42
C ILE A 69 -10.20 13.32 -8.57
N ALA A 70 -9.35 12.30 -8.36
CA ALA A 70 -9.06 11.26 -9.34
C ALA A 70 -10.29 10.38 -9.60
N LEU A 71 -11.06 10.02 -8.56
CA LEU A 71 -12.35 9.34 -8.70
C LEU A 71 -13.38 10.22 -9.42
N VAL A 72 -13.48 11.52 -9.09
CA VAL A 72 -14.36 12.47 -9.80
C VAL A 72 -13.93 12.65 -11.26
N ARG A 73 -12.63 12.64 -11.57
CA ARG A 73 -12.12 12.68 -12.95
C ARG A 73 -12.35 11.38 -13.73
N GLN A 74 -12.33 10.22 -13.07
CA GLN A 74 -12.71 8.95 -13.71
C GLN A 74 -14.21 8.91 -13.99
N ASN A 75 -15.05 9.41 -13.09
CA ASN A 75 -16.51 9.47 -13.27
C ASN A 75 -16.97 10.50 -14.32
N ASN A 76 -16.14 11.50 -14.64
CA ASN A 76 -16.40 12.47 -15.71
C ASN A 76 -15.71 12.14 -17.05
N LYS A 77 -15.11 10.94 -17.20
CA LYS A 77 -14.50 10.47 -18.46
C LYS A 77 -15.47 9.71 -19.37
N CYS A 78 -16.73 9.57 -18.96
CA CYS A 78 -17.84 9.17 -19.81
C CYS A 78 -18.77 10.38 -20.00
N GLY A 79 -18.43 11.22 -20.98
CA GLY A 79 -19.26 12.30 -21.50
C GLY A 79 -18.96 12.46 -22.98
#